data_AF-A0A7N2L2Q8-F1
#
_entry.id   AF-A0A7N2L2Q8-F1
#
_cell.length_a   1.000
_cell.length_b   1.000
_cell.length_c   1.000
_cell.angle_alpha   90.00
_cell.angle_beta   90.00
_cell.angle_gamma   90.00
#
_symmetry.space_group_name_H-M   'P 1'
#
loop_
_entity.id
_entity.type
_entity.pdbx_description
1 polymer ?
#
loop_
_entity_poly.entity_id
_entity_poly.type
_entity_poly.pdbx_seq_one_letter_code
_entity_poly.pdbx_strand_id
1 'polypeptide(L)'
;MCEQEDETLDHLFLKCPFARALWFGSPRNIRSDTIPSIRQWLISILEKYKAGNEQEDNVLTDISATLWVIWTYRNMVLFENKAVDIQQAISSTSYFMTEWKIELDEYLQIGSTPTETTGNQSTCRTQNWQAIIIVDIKKRSREAIWNGGAFVIKNRLGQSVRKGCYSWHSSNDETNLLSTIREALYEAWKQGFREVILFLQSNHGVKLIQTHCLTSLENVPLMEDIATLQKMFKHIHVQVAPLLVLQEVQGLADMATVCFTRLTWI
;
A
#
# COMPACT_ATOMS: atom_id res chain seq x y z
N MET A 1 15.82 -6.37 -23.56
CA MET A 1 14.74 -5.67 -24.29
C MET A 1 15.36 -4.84 -25.41
N CYS A 2 14.76 -4.88 -26.62
CA CYS A 2 15.25 -4.50 -27.97
C CYS A 2 16.03 -5.57 -28.77
N GLU A 3 16.56 -6.62 -28.12
CA GLU A 3 17.28 -7.74 -28.77
C GLU A 3 18.50 -7.36 -29.63
N GLN A 4 18.93 -6.09 -29.59
CA GLN A 4 20.04 -5.57 -30.39
C GLN A 4 21.40 -5.65 -29.67
N GLU A 5 21.39 -5.61 -28.34
CA GLU A 5 22.59 -5.69 -27.50
C GLU A 5 22.29 -6.53 -26.25
N ASP A 6 23.35 -6.97 -25.57
CA ASP A 6 23.24 -7.67 -24.28
C ASP A 6 22.56 -6.79 -23.22
N GLU A 7 21.63 -7.40 -22.48
CA GLU A 7 20.85 -6.70 -21.45
C GLU A 7 21.71 -6.43 -20.20
N THR A 8 22.42 -5.31 -20.23
CA THR A 8 23.07 -4.72 -19.04
C THR A 8 22.16 -3.68 -18.39
N LEU A 9 22.44 -3.29 -17.13
CA LEU A 9 21.67 -2.22 -16.47
C LEU A 9 21.69 -0.91 -17.27
N ASP A 10 22.86 -0.52 -17.77
CA ASP A 10 23.01 0.71 -18.56
C ASP A 10 22.29 0.59 -19.91
N HIS A 11 22.34 -0.58 -20.55
CA HIS A 11 21.59 -0.81 -21.77
C HIS A 11 20.08 -0.77 -21.51
N LEU A 12 19.59 -1.55 -20.56
CA LEU A 12 18.17 -1.66 -20.23
C LEU A 12 17.55 -0.32 -19.87
N PHE A 13 18.20 0.45 -18.99
CA PHE A 13 17.61 1.66 -18.44
C PHE A 13 17.97 2.95 -19.19
N LEU A 14 19.01 2.98 -20.03
CA LEU A 14 19.44 4.22 -20.69
C LEU A 14 19.57 4.10 -22.22
N LYS A 15 20.17 3.01 -22.72
CA LYS A 15 20.61 2.93 -24.14
C LYS A 15 19.63 2.20 -25.06
N CYS A 16 18.84 1.29 -24.50
CA CYS A 16 17.79 0.58 -25.21
C CYS A 16 16.90 1.58 -25.97
N PRO A 17 16.61 1.38 -27.28
CA PRO A 17 15.77 2.28 -28.05
C PRO A 17 14.42 2.58 -27.39
N PHE A 18 13.85 1.57 -26.72
CA PHE A 18 12.63 1.72 -25.92
C PHE A 18 12.82 2.68 -24.74
N ALA A 19 13.88 2.46 -23.94
CA ALA A 19 14.18 3.33 -22.80
C ALA A 19 14.48 4.76 -23.24
N ARG A 20 15.22 4.94 -24.35
CA ARG A 20 15.50 6.27 -24.94
C ARG A 20 14.22 7.00 -25.33
N ALA A 21 13.28 6.30 -25.97
CA ALA A 21 12.00 6.88 -26.35
C ALA A 21 11.18 7.29 -25.12
N LEU A 22 11.19 6.49 -24.05
CA LEU A 22 10.52 6.82 -22.79
C LEU A 22 11.16 8.01 -22.06
N TRP A 23 12.49 8.08 -21.99
CA TRP A 23 13.17 9.22 -21.38
C TRP A 23 12.91 10.52 -22.13
N PHE A 24 12.91 10.47 -23.47
CA PHE A 24 12.57 11.61 -24.31
C PHE A 24 11.08 12.00 -24.16
N GLY A 25 10.18 11.02 -24.07
CA GLY A 25 8.74 11.24 -23.86
C GLY A 25 8.36 11.60 -22.42
N SER A 26 9.28 11.50 -21.47
CA SER A 26 9.03 11.87 -20.07
C SER A 26 8.87 13.40 -19.92
N PRO A 27 8.24 13.89 -18.84
CA PRO A 27 8.06 15.34 -18.61
C PRO A 27 9.35 16.16 -18.60
N ARG A 28 10.52 15.51 -18.41
CA ARG A 28 11.83 16.16 -18.38
C ARG A 28 12.61 16.06 -19.69
N ASN A 29 12.09 15.32 -20.68
CA ASN A 29 12.70 15.17 -21.99
C ASN A 29 14.20 14.80 -21.90
N ILE A 30 14.51 13.75 -21.12
CA ILE A 30 15.87 13.40 -20.76
C ILE A 30 16.56 12.71 -21.94
N ARG A 31 17.74 13.20 -22.29
CA ARG A 31 18.63 12.58 -23.28
C ARG A 31 19.49 11.49 -22.65
N SER A 32 18.91 10.31 -22.47
CA SER A 32 19.57 9.18 -21.82
C SER A 32 20.79 8.64 -22.57
N ASP A 33 20.92 8.95 -23.87
CA ASP A 33 22.08 8.62 -24.71
C ASP A 33 23.38 9.28 -24.23
N THR A 34 23.28 10.40 -23.52
CA THR A 34 24.43 11.14 -23.00
C THR A 34 24.91 10.62 -21.64
N ILE A 35 24.16 9.70 -21.04
CA ILE A 35 24.40 9.21 -19.68
C ILE A 35 25.18 7.90 -19.78
N PRO A 36 26.44 7.87 -19.30
CA PRO A 36 27.28 6.69 -19.48
C PRO A 36 26.90 5.55 -18.54
N SER A 37 26.45 5.86 -17.32
CA SER A 37 26.11 4.89 -16.29
C SER A 37 24.88 5.31 -15.49
N ILE A 38 23.90 4.40 -15.39
CA ILE A 38 22.68 4.64 -14.60
C ILE A 38 22.99 4.81 -13.12
N ARG A 39 23.93 4.01 -12.60
CA ARG A 39 24.31 4.03 -11.18
C ARG A 39 24.90 5.38 -10.80
N GLN A 40 25.92 5.83 -11.52
CA GLN A 40 26.60 7.10 -11.22
C GLN A 40 25.63 8.28 -11.40
N TRP A 41 24.78 8.22 -12.41
CA TRP A 41 23.78 9.25 -12.65
C TRP A 41 22.79 9.37 -11.50
N LEU A 42 22.20 8.25 -11.03
CA LEU A 42 21.26 8.26 -9.91
C LEU A 42 21.91 8.75 -8.60
N ILE A 43 23.15 8.35 -8.32
CA ILE A 43 23.90 8.86 -7.16
C ILE A 43 24.04 10.39 -7.24
N SER A 44 24.44 10.92 -8.40
CA SER A 44 24.61 12.36 -8.59
C SER A 44 23.30 13.14 -8.43
N ILE A 45 22.17 12.56 -8.81
CA ILE A 45 20.84 13.16 -8.64
C ILE A 45 20.48 13.22 -7.15
N LEU A 46 20.70 12.12 -6.42
CA LEU A 46 20.42 12.06 -4.98
C LEU A 46 21.31 13.00 -4.16
N GLU A 47 22.58 13.15 -4.55
CA GLU A 47 23.50 14.09 -3.91
C GLU A 47 23.07 15.55 -4.14
N LYS A 48 22.67 15.90 -5.38
CA LYS A 48 22.13 17.23 -5.70
C LYS A 48 20.84 17.53 -4.93
N TYR A 49 19.97 16.54 -4.77
CA TYR A 49 18.74 16.67 -4.00
C TYR A 49 19.04 16.93 -2.51
N LYS A 50 19.99 16.19 -1.92
CA LYS A 50 20.42 16.38 -0.53
C LYS A 50 21.09 17.73 -0.25
N ALA A 51 21.68 18.36 -1.27
CA ALA A 51 22.39 19.63 -1.14
C ALA A 51 21.45 20.86 -1.05
N GLY A 52 20.13 20.66 -0.95
CA GLY A 52 19.18 21.75 -0.69
C GLY A 52 18.72 22.51 -1.93
N ASN A 53 18.89 21.96 -3.14
CA ASN A 53 18.19 22.44 -4.33
C ASN A 53 16.73 21.96 -4.32
N GLU A 54 15.97 22.40 -3.32
CA GLU A 54 14.53 22.11 -3.10
C GLU A 54 13.63 22.69 -4.20
N GLN A 55 14.18 23.39 -5.19
CA GLN A 55 13.42 24.05 -6.25
C GLN A 55 12.91 23.13 -7.38
N GLU A 56 13.14 21.82 -7.30
CA GLU A 56 12.53 20.89 -8.25
C GLU A 56 11.84 19.70 -7.53
N ASP A 57 10.71 20.00 -6.88
CA ASP A 57 9.87 19.07 -6.08
C ASP A 57 9.49 17.74 -6.76
N ASN A 58 9.73 17.59 -8.07
CA ASN A 58 9.30 16.43 -8.85
C ASN A 58 10.42 15.64 -9.55
N VAL A 59 11.71 16.01 -9.40
CA VAL A 59 12.81 15.34 -10.15
C VAL A 59 12.91 13.86 -9.85
N LEU A 60 12.96 13.52 -8.56
CA LEU A 60 13.09 12.14 -8.13
C LEU A 60 11.86 11.31 -8.52
N THR A 61 10.68 11.93 -8.46
CA THR A 61 9.41 11.33 -8.88
C THR A 61 9.43 10.99 -10.36
N ASP A 62 9.75 11.96 -11.22
CA ASP A 62 9.74 11.78 -12.68
C ASP A 62 10.75 10.70 -13.11
N ILE A 63 11.93 10.69 -12.48
CA ILE A 63 12.98 9.70 -12.73
C ILE A 63 12.56 8.31 -12.26
N SER A 64 11.98 8.20 -11.06
CA SER A 64 11.55 6.92 -10.49
C SER A 64 10.39 6.31 -11.28
N ALA A 65 9.41 7.12 -11.67
CA ALA A 65 8.30 6.69 -12.50
C ALA A 65 8.77 6.16 -13.86
N THR A 66 9.71 6.86 -14.50
CA THR A 66 10.23 6.43 -15.81
C THR A 66 11.00 5.11 -15.71
N LEU A 67 11.83 4.93 -14.66
CA LEU A 67 12.52 3.67 -14.39
C LEU A 67 11.54 2.51 -14.13
N TRP A 68 10.48 2.76 -13.37
CA TRP A 68 9.45 1.78 -13.06
C TRP A 68 8.71 1.28 -14.30
N VAL A 69 8.35 2.20 -15.21
CA VAL A 69 7.69 1.84 -16.48
C VAL A 69 8.62 1.02 -17.37
N ILE A 70 9.90 1.42 -17.49
CA ILE A 70 10.91 0.66 -18.24
C ILE A 70 11.00 -0.79 -17.73
N TRP A 71 11.08 -0.96 -16.41
CA TRP A 71 11.16 -2.28 -15.77
C TRP A 71 9.90 -3.12 -15.99
N THR A 72 8.72 -2.51 -15.82
CA THR A 72 7.42 -3.18 -15.99
C THR A 72 7.24 -3.70 -17.42
N TYR A 73 7.52 -2.86 -18.42
CA TYR A 73 7.41 -3.26 -19.82
C TYR A 73 8.45 -4.32 -20.21
N ARG A 74 9.67 -4.26 -19.66
CA ARG A 74 10.65 -5.34 -19.83
C ARG A 74 10.12 -6.68 -19.32
N ASN A 75 9.45 -6.68 -18.16
CA ASN A 75 8.86 -7.90 -17.60
C ASN A 75 7.68 -8.42 -18.44
N MET A 76 6.85 -7.53 -18.99
CA MET A 76 5.77 -7.94 -19.91
C MET A 76 6.32 -8.60 -21.19
N VAL A 77 7.42 -8.09 -21.74
CA VAL A 77 8.07 -8.70 -22.91
C VAL A 77 8.63 -10.07 -22.56
N LEU A 78 9.37 -10.18 -21.45
CA LEU A 78 10.12 -11.40 -21.13
C LEU A 78 9.26 -12.52 -20.54
N PHE A 79 8.22 -12.19 -19.77
CA PHE A 79 7.41 -13.19 -19.08
C PHE A 79 6.04 -13.40 -19.72
N GLU A 80 5.50 -12.42 -20.43
CA GLU A 80 4.15 -12.49 -21.01
C GLU A 80 4.16 -12.50 -22.54
N ASN A 81 5.35 -12.41 -23.18
CA ASN A 81 5.55 -12.38 -24.62
C ASN A 81 4.66 -11.34 -25.34
N LYS A 82 4.37 -10.22 -24.66
CA LYS A 82 3.53 -9.14 -25.19
C LYS A 82 4.36 -8.19 -26.05
N ALA A 83 3.77 -7.78 -27.18
CA ALA A 83 4.33 -6.72 -28.01
C ALA A 83 4.27 -5.38 -27.28
N VAL A 84 5.32 -4.57 -27.44
CA VAL A 84 5.46 -3.27 -26.78
C VAL A 84 4.89 -2.18 -27.67
N ASP A 85 3.90 -1.45 -27.18
CA ASP A 85 3.47 -0.19 -27.77
C ASP A 85 4.13 0.98 -27.02
N ILE A 86 4.99 1.72 -27.71
CA ILE A 86 5.74 2.85 -27.16
C ILE A 86 4.78 4.01 -26.78
N GLN A 87 3.73 4.26 -27.56
CA GLN A 87 2.76 5.32 -27.27
C GLN A 87 1.95 4.97 -26.02
N GLN A 88 1.60 3.70 -25.87
CA GLN A 88 0.98 3.19 -24.65
C GLN A 88 1.93 3.35 -23.45
N ALA A 89 3.22 3.00 -23.60
CA ALA A 89 4.19 3.12 -22.52
C ALA A 89 4.43 4.59 -22.08
N ILE A 90 4.50 5.53 -23.03
CA ILE A 90 4.61 6.98 -22.73
C ILE A 90 3.35 7.45 -21.98
N SER A 91 2.18 7.04 -22.44
CA SER A 91 0.90 7.36 -21.79
C SER A 91 0.82 6.76 -20.38
N SER A 92 1.29 5.52 -20.19
CA SER A 92 1.40 4.87 -18.89
C SER A 92 2.36 5.58 -17.94
N THR A 93 3.44 6.16 -18.46
CA THR A 93 4.37 6.97 -17.66
C THR A 93 3.68 8.24 -17.16
N SER A 94 2.97 8.96 -18.03
CA SER A 94 2.23 10.17 -17.67
C SER A 94 1.07 9.87 -16.72
N TYR A 95 0.36 8.76 -16.94
CA TYR A 95 -0.70 8.27 -16.06
C TYR A 95 -0.15 7.95 -14.66
N PHE A 96 0.92 7.16 -14.57
CA PHE A 96 1.54 6.79 -13.30
C PHE A 96 2.07 8.00 -12.54
N MET A 97 2.68 8.97 -13.25
CA MET A 97 3.10 10.24 -12.64
C MET A 97 1.93 11.10 -12.16
N THR A 98 0.80 11.09 -12.87
CA THR A 98 -0.40 11.84 -12.50
C THR A 98 -1.06 11.22 -11.27
N GLU A 99 -1.21 9.89 -11.23
CA GLU A 99 -1.68 9.18 -10.04
C GLU A 99 -0.77 9.45 -8.85
N TRP A 100 0.55 9.33 -9.01
CA TRP A 100 1.50 9.62 -7.95
C TRP A 100 1.44 11.07 -7.46
N LYS A 101 1.27 12.05 -8.36
CA LYS A 101 1.14 13.46 -7.98
C LYS A 101 -0.17 13.76 -7.27
N ILE A 102 -1.28 13.15 -7.69
CA ILE A 102 -2.57 13.26 -7.00
C ILE A 102 -2.43 12.70 -5.58
N GLU A 103 -1.85 11.51 -5.45
CA GLU A 103 -1.60 10.88 -4.16
C GLU A 103 -0.67 11.76 -3.28
N LEU A 104 0.43 12.28 -3.85
CA LEU A 104 1.37 13.16 -3.13
C LEU A 104 0.76 14.51 -2.73
N ASP A 105 -0.04 15.15 -3.58
CA ASP A 105 -0.71 16.42 -3.28
C ASP A 105 -1.77 16.22 -2.19
N GLU A 106 -2.53 15.12 -2.25
CA GLU A 106 -3.41 14.70 -1.15
C GLU A 106 -2.62 14.51 0.17
N TYR A 107 -1.43 13.90 0.14
CA TYR A 107 -0.55 13.77 1.31
C TYR A 107 -0.04 15.14 1.84
N LEU A 108 0.33 16.08 0.97
CA LEU A 108 0.88 17.38 1.36
C LEU A 108 -0.20 18.38 1.84
N GLN A 109 -1.40 18.33 1.28
CA GLN A 109 -2.53 19.15 1.73
C GLN A 109 -3.05 18.74 3.11
N ILE A 110 -2.95 17.46 3.49
CA ILE A 110 -3.23 16.99 4.85
C ILE A 110 -2.26 17.59 5.88
N GLY A 111 -1.06 18.01 5.47
CA GLY A 111 -0.05 18.64 6.33
C GLY A 111 -0.17 20.16 6.50
N SER A 112 -0.96 20.85 5.67
CA SER A 112 -0.90 22.31 5.51
C SER A 112 -2.27 22.99 5.63
N THR A 113 -3.01 22.78 6.71
CA THR A 113 -4.14 23.65 7.08
C THR A 113 -3.81 24.45 8.34
N PRO A 114 -3.50 25.75 8.23
CA PRO A 114 -3.51 26.66 9.36
C PRO A 114 -4.95 27.16 9.56
N THR A 115 -5.68 26.56 10.50
CA THR A 115 -6.96 27.11 10.96
C THR A 115 -6.74 27.82 12.28
N GLU A 116 -6.20 29.04 12.21
CA GLU A 116 -6.48 30.05 13.22
C GLU A 116 -7.93 30.49 13.05
N THR A 117 -8.82 29.95 13.90
CA THR A 117 -10.02 30.67 14.31
C THR A 117 -10.14 30.55 15.82
N THR A 118 -9.89 31.67 16.48
CA THR A 118 -10.07 31.91 17.89
C THR A 118 -11.46 31.47 18.35
N GLY A 119 -11.51 30.42 19.16
CA GLY A 119 -12.73 29.90 19.77
C GLY A 119 -12.36 28.90 20.85
N ASN A 120 -12.25 29.39 22.09
CA ASN A 120 -11.94 28.62 23.29
C ASN A 120 -12.78 27.33 23.37
N GLN A 121 -12.13 26.17 23.32
CA GLN A 121 -12.58 24.96 24.01
C GLN A 121 -11.45 23.93 24.14
N SER A 122 -10.99 23.78 25.38
CA SER A 122 -10.37 22.60 25.98
C SER A 122 -9.32 21.83 25.17
N THR A 123 -8.07 22.01 25.58
CA THR A 123 -6.92 21.13 25.28
C THR A 123 -7.26 19.64 25.44
N CYS A 124 -7.40 18.90 24.34
CA CYS A 124 -7.32 17.45 24.37
C CYS A 124 -5.84 17.06 24.26
N ARG A 125 -5.28 16.57 25.37
CA ARG A 125 -3.90 16.09 25.47
C ARG A 125 -3.64 15.02 24.40
N THR A 126 -2.68 15.29 23.51
CA THR A 126 -1.90 14.36 22.66
C THR A 126 -2.48 12.94 22.51
N GLN A 127 -3.43 12.76 21.59
CA GLN A 127 -3.76 11.42 21.10
C GLN A 127 -2.73 11.01 20.04
N ASN A 128 -1.85 10.07 20.38
CA ASN A 128 -0.72 9.66 19.55
C ASN A 128 -1.09 8.67 18.42
N TRP A 129 -2.33 8.17 18.34
CA TRP A 129 -2.75 7.20 17.31
C TRP A 129 -2.89 7.87 15.94
N GLN A 130 -2.43 7.24 14.86
CA GLN A 130 -2.39 7.77 13.50
C GLN A 130 -3.48 7.20 12.59
N ALA A 131 -3.87 5.94 12.82
CA ALA A 131 -4.92 5.27 12.06
C ALA A 131 -5.75 4.30 12.91
N ILE A 132 -6.96 4.04 12.43
CA ILE A 132 -7.88 3.04 12.97
C ILE A 132 -7.98 1.91 11.96
N ILE A 133 -7.73 0.68 12.38
CA ILE A 133 -7.87 -0.53 11.59
C ILE A 133 -9.12 -1.24 12.10
N ILE A 134 -10.09 -1.47 11.23
CA ILE A 134 -11.35 -2.15 11.55
C ILE A 134 -11.33 -3.48 10.81
N VAL A 135 -11.47 -4.59 11.53
CA VAL A 135 -11.45 -5.94 10.95
C VAL A 135 -12.75 -6.66 11.26
N ASP A 136 -13.29 -7.34 10.26
CA ASP A 136 -14.42 -8.24 10.44
C ASP A 136 -14.28 -9.51 9.59
N ILE A 137 -14.90 -10.59 10.07
CA ILE A 137 -15.05 -11.84 9.34
C ILE A 137 -16.52 -12.24 9.30
N LYS A 138 -16.92 -12.86 8.20
CA LYS A 138 -18.30 -13.25 7.98
C LYS A 138 -18.39 -14.62 7.32
N LYS A 139 -19.36 -15.39 7.82
CA LYS A 139 -19.76 -16.68 7.29
C LYS A 139 -21.25 -16.63 6.98
N ARG A 140 -21.59 -16.76 5.70
CA ARG A 140 -22.98 -16.63 5.24
C ARG A 140 -23.86 -17.79 5.69
N SER A 141 -23.35 -19.01 5.61
CA SER A 141 -24.05 -20.21 6.06
C SER A 141 -23.06 -21.32 6.42
N ARG A 142 -23.53 -22.40 7.03
CA ARG A 142 -22.70 -23.59 7.30
C ARG A 142 -22.25 -24.31 6.04
N GLU A 143 -23.00 -24.15 4.94
CA GLU A 143 -22.77 -24.78 3.64
C GLU A 143 -22.01 -23.87 2.66
N ALA A 144 -21.73 -22.62 3.05
CA ALA A 144 -21.01 -21.68 2.22
C ALA A 144 -19.57 -22.16 1.98
N ILE A 145 -19.16 -22.16 0.71
CA ILE A 145 -17.83 -22.59 0.26
C ILE A 145 -16.74 -21.59 0.70
N TRP A 146 -17.13 -20.32 0.88
CA TRP A 146 -16.24 -19.21 1.18
C TRP A 146 -16.64 -18.49 2.45
N ASN A 147 -15.66 -18.26 3.31
CA ASN A 147 -15.74 -17.31 4.41
C ASN A 147 -15.09 -16.00 4.00
N GLY A 148 -15.73 -14.88 4.31
CA GLY A 148 -15.22 -13.55 3.98
C GLY A 148 -14.46 -12.97 5.16
N GLY A 149 -13.29 -12.39 4.90
CA GLY A 149 -12.60 -11.50 5.82
C GLY A 149 -12.39 -10.15 5.17
N ALA A 150 -12.53 -9.07 5.92
CA ALA A 150 -12.26 -7.73 5.41
C ALA A 150 -11.63 -6.84 6.46
N PHE A 151 -10.93 -5.82 5.98
CA PHE A 151 -10.46 -4.73 6.82
C PHE A 151 -10.67 -3.37 6.16
N VAL A 152 -10.77 -2.34 6.99
CA VAL A 152 -10.75 -0.94 6.59
C VAL A 152 -9.78 -0.18 7.48
N ILE A 153 -8.86 0.57 6.87
CA ILE A 153 -7.93 1.46 7.55
C ILE A 153 -8.44 2.88 7.36
N LYS A 154 -8.69 3.58 8.46
CA LYS A 154 -9.16 4.97 8.48
C LYS A 154 -8.13 5.89 9.09
N ASN A 155 -7.98 7.08 8.53
CA ASN A 155 -7.17 8.15 9.14
C ASN A 155 -7.92 8.80 10.31
N ARG A 156 -7.31 9.82 10.92
CA ARG A 156 -7.90 10.58 12.04
C ARG A 156 -9.20 11.32 11.69
N LEU A 157 -9.40 11.62 10.41
CA LEU A 157 -10.59 12.29 9.91
C LEU A 157 -11.74 11.30 9.66
N GLY A 158 -11.51 9.99 9.89
CA GLY A 158 -12.49 8.94 9.63
C GLY A 158 -12.62 8.56 8.16
N GLN A 159 -11.75 9.05 7.29
CA GLN A 159 -11.70 8.70 5.88
C GLN A 159 -11.02 7.35 5.71
N SER A 160 -11.60 6.49 4.89
CA SER A 160 -10.98 5.21 4.52
C SER A 160 -9.79 5.46 3.60
N VAL A 161 -8.60 5.15 4.08
CA VAL A 161 -7.32 5.26 3.36
C VAL A 161 -7.02 3.96 2.61
N ARG A 162 -7.50 2.84 3.15
CA ARG A 162 -7.29 1.54 2.55
C ARG A 162 -8.34 0.53 2.97
N LYS A 163 -8.66 -0.39 2.08
CA LYS A 163 -9.61 -1.47 2.28
C LYS A 163 -9.01 -2.76 1.74
N GLY A 164 -9.38 -3.87 2.36
CA GLY A 164 -9.02 -5.19 1.88
C GLY A 164 -10.18 -6.16 2.08
N CYS A 165 -10.35 -7.09 1.15
CA CYS A 165 -11.27 -8.21 1.31
C CYS A 165 -10.65 -9.51 0.79
N TYR A 166 -10.98 -10.60 1.49
CA TYR A 166 -10.37 -11.91 1.31
C TYR A 166 -11.43 -13.00 1.44
N SER A 167 -11.41 -13.94 0.52
CA SER A 167 -12.20 -15.16 0.58
C SER A 167 -11.33 -16.31 1.05
N TRP A 168 -11.73 -16.96 2.13
CA TRP A 168 -11.04 -18.10 2.73
C TRP A 168 -11.87 -19.37 2.56
N HIS A 169 -11.20 -20.48 2.28
CA HIS A 169 -11.81 -21.81 2.26
C HIS A 169 -11.84 -22.47 3.66
N SER A 170 -11.14 -21.91 4.65
CA SER A 170 -11.07 -22.51 5.98
C SER A 170 -12.39 -22.37 6.71
N SER A 171 -12.89 -23.47 7.29
CA SER A 171 -14.09 -23.46 8.14
C SER A 171 -13.83 -22.91 9.54
N ASN A 172 -12.56 -22.66 9.92
CA ASN A 172 -12.14 -22.17 11.23
C ASN A 172 -12.17 -20.64 11.28
N ASP A 173 -13.08 -20.09 12.07
CA ASP A 173 -13.25 -18.65 12.25
C ASP A 173 -12.02 -17.98 12.87
N GLU A 174 -11.28 -18.67 13.75
CA GLU A 174 -10.04 -18.12 14.32
C GLU A 174 -8.97 -17.95 13.24
N THR A 175 -8.78 -18.95 12.39
CA THR A 175 -7.81 -18.88 11.29
C THR A 175 -8.14 -17.74 10.33
N ASN A 176 -9.42 -17.58 9.99
CA ASN A 176 -9.88 -16.51 9.10
C ASN A 176 -9.68 -15.13 9.74
N LEU A 177 -9.98 -15.00 11.04
CA LEU A 177 -9.78 -13.77 11.79
C LEU A 177 -8.30 -13.40 11.86
N LEU A 178 -7.43 -14.33 12.27
CA LEU A 178 -5.99 -14.11 12.38
C LEU A 178 -5.38 -13.76 11.03
N SER A 179 -5.74 -14.48 9.97
CA SER A 179 -5.28 -14.18 8.62
C SER A 179 -5.67 -12.75 8.21
N THR A 180 -6.93 -12.36 8.45
CA THR A 180 -7.41 -11.01 8.11
C THR A 180 -6.72 -9.93 8.95
N ILE A 181 -6.49 -10.16 10.25
CA ILE A 181 -5.74 -9.24 11.12
C ILE A 181 -4.30 -9.08 10.64
N ARG A 182 -3.63 -10.18 10.28
CA ARG A 182 -2.25 -10.16 9.79
C ARG A 182 -2.13 -9.28 8.54
N GLU A 183 -3.00 -9.49 7.55
CA GLU A 183 -2.99 -8.68 6.33
C GLU A 183 -3.29 -7.20 6.65
N ALA A 184 -4.26 -6.92 7.53
CA ALA A 184 -4.60 -5.55 7.91
C ALA A 184 -3.45 -4.81 8.61
N LEU A 185 -2.75 -5.49 9.53
CA LEU A 185 -1.58 -4.93 10.23
C LEU A 185 -0.41 -4.73 9.28
N TYR A 186 -0.12 -5.71 8.41
CA TYR A 186 0.91 -5.57 7.39
C TYR A 186 0.65 -4.38 6.48
N GLU A 187 -0.59 -4.24 6.02
CA GLU A 187 -0.95 -3.18 5.09
C GLU A 187 -0.90 -1.80 5.77
N ALA A 188 -1.35 -1.68 7.03
CA ALA A 188 -1.20 -0.45 7.80
C ALA A 188 0.26 -0.07 8.02
N TRP A 189 1.12 -1.05 8.33
CA TRP A 189 2.55 -0.80 8.51
C TRP A 189 3.21 -0.35 7.20
N LYS A 190 2.84 -0.98 6.08
CA LYS A 190 3.31 -0.63 4.74
C LYS A 190 2.94 0.82 4.36
N GLN A 191 1.78 1.30 4.80
CA GLN A 191 1.35 2.71 4.65
C GLN A 191 2.07 3.70 5.59
N GLY A 192 3.04 3.25 6.37
CA GLY A 192 3.81 4.12 7.26
C GLY A 192 3.14 4.40 8.61
N PHE A 193 1.98 3.81 8.90
CA PHE A 193 1.37 3.93 10.22
C PHE A 193 2.21 3.16 11.26
N ARG A 194 2.44 3.77 12.42
CA ARG A 194 3.23 3.23 13.53
C ARG A 194 2.49 3.26 14.86
N GLU A 195 1.46 4.10 15.00
CA GLU A 195 0.58 4.14 16.16
C GLU A 195 -0.85 3.90 15.68
N VAL A 196 -1.46 2.75 16.02
CA VAL A 196 -2.76 2.36 15.46
C VAL A 196 -3.71 1.81 16.50
N ILE A 197 -5.01 1.93 16.22
CA ILE A 197 -6.08 1.30 17.00
C ILE A 197 -6.67 0.17 16.17
N LEU A 198 -6.60 -1.07 16.65
CA LEU A 198 -7.21 -2.23 16.03
C LEU A 198 -8.58 -2.51 16.66
N PHE A 199 -9.63 -2.35 15.86
CA PHE A 199 -11.01 -2.65 16.19
C PHE A 199 -11.41 -4.03 15.68
N LEU A 200 -11.91 -4.86 16.59
CA LEU A 200 -12.43 -6.19 16.30
C LEU A 200 -13.92 -6.27 16.65
N GLN A 201 -14.67 -7.13 15.97
CA GLN A 201 -16.10 -7.30 16.21
C GLN A 201 -16.45 -7.88 17.60
N SER A 202 -15.61 -8.76 18.14
CA SER A 202 -15.94 -9.51 19.36
C SER A 202 -14.86 -9.44 20.44
N ASN A 203 -15.29 -9.53 21.69
CA ASN A 203 -14.40 -9.68 22.86
C ASN A 203 -13.51 -10.94 22.75
N HIS A 204 -13.98 -11.97 22.05
CA HIS A 204 -13.19 -13.17 21.80
C HIS A 204 -11.95 -12.87 20.96
N GLY A 205 -12.09 -12.12 19.87
CA GLY A 205 -10.96 -11.71 19.04
C GLY A 205 -9.95 -10.83 19.78
N VAL A 206 -10.43 -9.91 20.62
CA VAL A 206 -9.54 -9.07 21.44
C VAL A 206 -8.76 -9.92 22.43
N LYS A 207 -9.42 -10.85 23.13
CA LYS A 207 -8.75 -11.79 24.04
C LYS A 207 -7.76 -12.67 23.32
N LEU A 208 -8.10 -13.19 22.14
CA LEU A 208 -7.23 -14.04 21.32
C LEU A 208 -5.88 -13.35 21.04
N ILE A 209 -5.90 -12.08 20.65
CA ILE A 209 -4.71 -11.28 20.36
C ILE A 209 -3.93 -10.90 21.63
N GLN A 210 -4.63 -10.65 22.74
CA GLN A 210 -3.98 -10.25 24.00
C GLN A 210 -3.34 -11.43 24.74
N THR A 211 -4.04 -12.57 24.83
CA THR A 211 -3.60 -13.72 25.62
C THR A 211 -2.79 -14.75 24.83
N HIS A 212 -2.79 -14.65 23.49
CA HIS A 212 -2.17 -15.62 22.59
C HIS A 212 -2.68 -17.06 22.82
N CYS A 213 -3.87 -17.21 23.39
CA CYS A 213 -4.48 -18.51 23.69
C CYS A 213 -5.22 -19.04 22.47
N LEU A 214 -4.59 -19.94 21.72
CA LEU A 214 -5.11 -20.52 20.48
C LEU A 214 -5.86 -21.83 20.74
N THR A 215 -6.94 -22.09 20.00
CA THR A 215 -7.66 -23.37 20.06
C THR A 215 -7.04 -24.46 19.18
N SER A 216 -6.29 -24.07 18.14
CA SER A 216 -5.70 -24.96 17.14
C SER A 216 -4.22 -24.66 16.93
N LEU A 217 -3.40 -25.71 16.85
CA LEU A 217 -1.96 -25.60 16.57
C LEU A 217 -1.67 -25.03 15.17
N GLU A 218 -2.63 -25.14 14.24
CA GLU A 218 -2.49 -24.59 12.88
C GLU A 218 -2.36 -23.06 12.86
N ASN A 219 -2.86 -22.39 13.91
CA ASN A 219 -2.88 -20.94 14.02
C ASN A 219 -1.61 -20.36 14.67
N VAL A 220 -0.71 -21.21 15.17
CA VAL A 220 0.53 -20.80 15.84
C VAL A 220 1.41 -19.92 14.93
N PRO A 221 1.67 -20.28 13.66
CA PRO A 221 2.47 -19.44 12.77
C PRO A 221 1.83 -18.07 12.50
N LEU A 222 0.50 -18.03 12.30
CA LEU A 222 -0.24 -16.79 12.09
C LEU A 222 -0.17 -15.87 13.30
N MET A 223 -0.25 -16.44 14.51
CA MET A 223 -0.11 -15.67 15.73
C MET A 223 1.32 -15.12 15.89
N GLU A 224 2.35 -15.88 15.53
CA GLU A 224 3.73 -15.42 15.59
C GLU A 224 4.01 -14.29 14.56
N ASP A 225 3.43 -14.39 13.36
CA ASP A 225 3.45 -13.32 12.35
C ASP A 225 2.82 -12.04 12.92
N ILE A 226 1.63 -12.16 13.54
CA ILE A 226 0.93 -11.03 14.15
C ILE A 226 1.75 -10.44 15.30
N ALA A 227 2.29 -11.27 16.21
CA ALA A 227 3.11 -10.82 17.31
C ALA A 227 4.38 -10.09 16.82
N THR A 228 4.97 -10.56 15.72
CA THR A 228 6.09 -9.89 15.06
C THR A 228 5.68 -8.54 14.50
N LEU A 229 4.57 -8.47 13.76
CA LEU A 229 4.01 -7.22 13.26
C LEU A 229 3.72 -6.25 14.40
N GLN A 230 3.11 -6.70 15.50
CA GLN A 230 2.80 -5.85 16.65
C GLN A 230 4.04 -5.17 17.23
N LYS A 231 5.19 -5.87 17.29
CA LYS A 231 6.48 -5.31 17.73
C LYS A 231 7.04 -4.25 16.77
N MET A 232 6.64 -4.26 15.50
CA MET A 232 7.08 -3.29 14.50
C MET A 232 6.33 -1.95 14.58
N PHE A 233 5.18 -1.92 15.24
CA PHE A 233 4.47 -0.69 15.58
C PHE A 233 5.01 -0.11 16.88
N LYS A 234 5.00 1.23 16.97
CA LYS A 234 5.37 1.94 18.20
C LYS A 234 4.30 1.74 19.28
N HIS A 235 3.03 1.82 18.90
CA HIS A 235 1.90 1.51 19.79
C HIS A 235 0.74 0.88 19.01
N ILE A 236 0.14 -0.17 19.57
CA ILE A 236 -1.13 -0.74 19.08
C ILE A 236 -2.10 -0.82 20.24
N HIS A 237 -3.32 -0.34 20.04
CA HIS A 237 -4.42 -0.51 20.99
C HIS A 237 -5.49 -1.40 20.38
N VAL A 238 -5.72 -2.56 20.98
CA VAL A 238 -6.71 -3.54 20.51
C VAL A 238 -7.97 -3.42 21.36
N GLN A 239 -9.11 -3.21 20.72
CA GLN A 239 -10.39 -3.03 21.40
C GLN A 239 -11.59 -3.49 20.57
N VAL A 240 -12.73 -3.67 21.22
CA VAL A 240 -13.98 -4.03 20.54
C VAL A 240 -14.60 -2.82 19.88
N ALA A 241 -15.06 -2.99 18.64
CA ALA A 241 -15.70 -1.94 17.87
C ALA A 241 -17.19 -1.78 18.23
N PRO A 242 -17.71 -0.55 18.33
CA PRO A 242 -19.15 -0.30 18.30
C PRO A 242 -19.76 -0.73 16.96
N LEU A 243 -21.00 -1.24 16.96
CA LEU A 243 -21.66 -1.77 15.76
C LEU A 243 -21.70 -0.77 14.59
N LEU A 244 -21.85 0.53 14.89
CA LEU A 244 -21.87 1.60 13.88
C LEU A 244 -20.54 1.68 13.10
N VAL A 245 -19.42 1.37 13.74
CA VAL A 245 -18.08 1.41 13.14
C VAL A 245 -17.85 0.23 12.20
N LEU A 246 -18.58 -0.88 12.40
CA LEU A 246 -18.41 -2.12 11.64
C LEU A 246 -19.17 -2.16 10.31
N GLN A 247 -20.14 -1.28 10.07
CA GLN A 247 -21.06 -1.36 8.92
C GLN A 247 -20.33 -1.48 7.57
N GLU A 248 -19.29 -0.67 7.36
CA GLU A 248 -18.53 -0.66 6.11
C GLU A 248 -17.76 -1.97 5.91
N VAL A 249 -17.04 -2.43 6.94
CA VAL A 249 -16.24 -3.67 6.84
C VAL A 249 -17.12 -4.92 6.75
N GLN A 250 -18.30 -4.91 7.39
CA GLN A 250 -19.29 -6.00 7.30
C GLN A 250 -19.79 -6.18 5.86
N GLY A 251 -20.06 -5.08 5.15
CA GLY A 251 -20.44 -5.13 3.74
C GLY A 251 -19.33 -5.71 2.86
N LEU A 252 -18.07 -5.35 3.11
CA LEU A 252 -16.92 -5.91 2.39
C LEU A 252 -16.73 -7.41 2.68
N ALA A 253 -16.85 -7.82 3.94
CA ALA A 253 -16.76 -9.23 4.34
C ALA A 253 -17.90 -10.04 3.70
N ASP A 254 -19.12 -9.49 3.65
CA ASP A 254 -20.25 -10.10 2.96
C ASP A 254 -19.97 -10.34 1.48
N MET A 255 -19.42 -9.37 0.77
CA MET A 255 -19.06 -9.52 -0.65
C MET A 255 -18.07 -10.66 -0.85
N ALA A 256 -17.08 -10.79 0.03
CA ALA A 256 -16.07 -11.84 -0.03
C ALA A 256 -16.62 -13.25 0.24
N THR A 257 -17.84 -13.39 0.80
CA THR A 257 -18.51 -14.70 0.91
C THR A 257 -19.15 -15.19 -0.39
N VAL A 258 -19.35 -14.30 -1.37
CA VAL A 258 -20.10 -14.61 -2.60
C VAL A 258 -19.19 -15.10 -3.72
N CYS A 259 -18.03 -14.48 -3.87
CA CYS A 259 -17.08 -14.75 -4.94
C CYS A 259 -15.67 -14.77 -4.37
N PHE A 260 -14.77 -15.53 -5.01
CA PHE A 260 -13.35 -15.51 -4.66
C PHE A 260 -12.79 -14.10 -4.83
N THR A 261 -12.32 -13.52 -3.73
CA THR A 261 -11.76 -12.19 -3.69
C THR A 261 -10.45 -12.20 -2.89
N ARG A 262 -9.43 -11.54 -3.43
CA ARG A 262 -8.20 -11.19 -2.72
C ARG A 262 -7.73 -9.86 -3.27
N LEU A 263 -8.27 -8.79 -2.70
CA LEU A 263 -8.12 -7.44 -3.23
C LEU A 263 -7.76 -6.48 -2.10
N THR A 264 -6.93 -5.50 -2.42
CA THR A 264 -6.63 -4.34 -1.57
C THR A 264 -6.69 -3.09 -2.43
N TRP A 265 -7.40 -2.06 -1.97
CA TRP A 265 -7.64 -0.82 -2.72
C TRP A 265 -7.90 0.36 -1.76
N ILE A 266 -8.13 1.55 -2.31
CA ILE A 266 -8.38 2.80 -1.57
C ILE A 266 -9.90 2.98 -1.39
#